data_AF-A0A1F8FP19-F1
#
_entry.id   AF-A0A1F8FP19-F1
#
_cell.length_a   1.000
_cell.length_b   1.000
_cell.length_c   1.000
_cell.angle_alpha   90.00
_cell.angle_beta   90.00
_cell.angle_gamma   90.00
#
_symmetry.space_group_name_H-M   'P 1'
#
loop_
_entity.id
_entity.type
_entity.pdbx_description
1 polymer ?
#
loop_
_entity_poly.entity_id
_entity_poly.type
_entity_poly.pdbx_seq_one_letter_code
_entity_poly.pdbx_strand_id
1 'polypeptide(L)'
;MTDRQPTNRSVMILMVVVAFAIGYLFYSQSIQPTQLPIDPPPLSAKDDLAKFKDLTINFLILDDSRFKELRVFGESPVKPGVTGKRDIFAPF
;
A
#
# COMPACT_ATOMS: atom_id res chain seq x y z
N MET A 1 12.36 -6.15 77.34
CA MET A 1 12.81 -5.25 76.25
C MET A 1 11.92 -5.56 75.07
N THR A 2 11.01 -4.64 74.73
CA THR A 2 10.01 -4.87 73.68
C THR A 2 10.49 -4.18 72.41
N ASP A 3 11.02 -4.95 71.47
CA ASP A 3 11.44 -4.44 70.18
C ASP A 3 10.23 -3.88 69.43
N ARG A 4 10.20 -2.56 69.28
CA ARG A 4 9.26 -1.89 68.38
C ARG A 4 9.73 -2.13 66.95
N GLN A 5 9.09 -3.08 66.28
CA GLN A 5 9.24 -3.27 64.84
C GLN A 5 8.85 -1.96 64.14
N PRO A 6 9.78 -1.24 63.49
CA PRO A 6 9.45 0.00 62.83
C PRO A 6 8.45 -0.28 61.70
N THR A 7 7.42 0.56 61.62
CA THR A 7 6.34 0.42 60.66
C THR A 7 6.87 0.66 59.25
N ASN A 8 7.24 -0.43 58.56
CA ASN A 8 7.79 -0.45 57.19
C ASN A 8 6.76 -0.10 56.09
N ARG A 9 5.59 0.44 56.47
CA ARG A 9 4.49 0.75 55.56
C ARG A 9 4.87 1.79 54.51
N SER A 10 5.65 2.80 54.91
CA SER A 10 6.18 3.82 54.01
C SER A 10 7.15 3.23 52.97
N VAL A 11 8.02 2.32 53.39
CA VAL A 11 8.97 1.62 52.50
C VAL A 11 8.22 0.72 51.51
N MET A 12 7.18 0.02 51.97
CA MET A 12 6.34 -0.81 51.10
C MET A 12 5.59 0.04 50.05
N ILE A 13 5.00 1.17 50.46
CA ILE A 13 4.32 2.09 49.54
C ILE A 13 5.32 2.64 48.51
N LEU A 14 6.52 3.02 48.94
CA LEU A 14 7.57 3.50 48.04
C LEU A 14 7.95 2.42 47.00
N MET A 15 8.14 1.17 47.43
CA MET A 15 8.42 0.06 46.50
C MET A 15 7.32 -0.14 45.46
N VAL A 16 6.05 -0.07 45.87
CA VAL A 16 4.92 -0.20 44.95
C VAL A 16 4.90 0.95 43.94
N VAL A 17 5.10 2.19 44.39
CA VAL A 17 5.14 3.36 43.50
C VAL A 17 6.28 3.25 42.48
N VAL A 18 7.47 2.81 42.93
CA VAL A 18 8.63 2.62 42.04
C VAL A 18 8.36 1.51 41.02
N ALA A 19 7.76 0.39 41.44
CA ALA A 19 7.40 -0.71 40.54
C ALA A 19 6.39 -0.27 39.47
N PHE A 20 5.37 0.50 39.86
CA PHE A 20 4.39 1.06 38.91
C PHE A 20 5.03 2.08 37.96
N ALA A 21 5.92 2.95 38.44
CA ALA A 21 6.62 3.92 37.61
C ALA A 21 7.50 3.24 36.55
N ILE A 22 8.28 2.24 36.96
CA ILE A 22 9.12 1.45 36.03
C ILE A 22 8.23 0.71 35.04
N GLY A 23 7.19 0.02 35.51
CA GLY A 23 6.25 -0.71 34.65
C GLY A 23 5.57 0.19 33.62
N TYR A 24 5.16 1.40 34.02
CA TYR A 24 4.56 2.39 33.11
C TYR A 24 5.54 2.85 32.03
N LEU A 25 6.80 3.14 32.40
CA LEU A 25 7.83 3.53 31.44
C LEU A 25 8.12 2.42 30.43
N PHE A 26 8.24 1.16 30.87
CA PHE A 26 8.44 0.01 29.99
C PHE A 26 7.25 -0.23 29.05
N TYR A 27 6.03 -0.15 29.59
CA TYR A 27 4.80 -0.27 28.79
C TYR A 27 4.71 0.86 27.75
N SER A 28 4.95 2.11 28.16
CA SER A 28 4.89 3.27 27.29
C SER A 28 5.93 3.24 26.16
N GLN A 29 7.12 2.67 26.39
CA GLN A 29 8.13 2.50 25.33
C GLN A 29 7.81 1.32 24.41
N SER A 30 7.15 0.28 24.92
CA SER A 30 6.80 -0.91 24.14
C SER A 30 5.62 -0.71 23.18
N ILE A 31 4.78 0.31 23.40
CA ILE A 31 3.61 0.60 22.55
C ILE A 31 3.96 1.56 21.41
N GLN A 32 5.14 2.17 21.40
CA GLN A 32 5.58 2.88 20.22
C GLN A 32 5.93 1.82 19.18
N PRO A 33 5.16 1.65 18.09
CA PRO A 33 5.61 0.81 17.01
C PRO A 33 6.92 1.43 16.54
N THR A 34 8.03 0.73 16.77
CA THR A 34 9.30 1.05 16.12
C THR A 34 8.98 1.00 14.63
N GLN A 35 8.74 2.17 14.04
CA GLN A 35 8.66 2.33 12.61
C GLN A 35 10.05 1.97 12.13
N LEU A 36 10.23 0.71 11.74
CA LEU A 36 11.40 0.29 11.02
C LEU A 36 11.58 1.30 9.89
N PRO A 37 12.80 1.83 9.67
CA PRO A 37 13.09 2.58 8.46
C PRO A 37 12.88 1.63 7.29
N ILE A 38 11.64 1.55 6.81
CA ILE A 38 11.33 0.92 5.55
C ILE A 38 11.76 1.99 4.56
N ASP A 39 12.96 1.84 4.03
CA ASP A 39 13.36 2.63 2.88
C ASP A 39 12.22 2.50 1.86
N PRO A 40 11.68 3.63 1.37
CA PRO A 40 10.65 3.57 0.36
C PRO A 40 11.19 2.69 -0.76
N PRO A 41 10.40 1.72 -1.28
CA PRO A 41 10.84 0.96 -2.44
C PRO A 41 11.33 1.96 -3.47
N PRO A 42 12.46 1.69 -4.15
CA PRO A 42 12.97 2.60 -5.16
C PRO A 42 11.77 2.98 -6.01
N LEU A 43 11.53 4.28 -6.16
CA LEU A 43 10.57 4.80 -7.12
C LEU A 43 11.03 4.23 -8.45
N SER A 44 10.56 3.02 -8.79
CA SER A 44 10.54 2.52 -10.15
C SER A 44 9.83 3.66 -10.82
N ALA A 45 10.60 4.42 -11.62
CA ALA A 45 10.11 5.59 -12.32
C ALA A 45 8.82 5.11 -12.95
N LYS A 46 7.70 5.46 -12.30
CA LYS A 46 6.38 5.20 -12.80
C LYS A 46 6.50 5.78 -14.19
N ASP A 47 6.32 4.97 -15.23
CA ASP A 47 6.57 5.39 -16.61
C ASP A 47 5.64 6.58 -16.82
N ASP A 48 6.18 7.75 -16.48
CA ASP A 48 5.44 8.97 -16.41
C ASP A 48 5.22 9.18 -17.88
N LEU A 49 3.94 9.18 -18.26
CA LEU A 49 3.47 9.34 -19.62
C LEU A 49 3.99 10.63 -20.29
N ALA A 50 4.97 11.32 -19.69
CA ALA A 50 5.93 12.25 -20.25
C ALA A 50 6.41 11.89 -21.66
N LYS A 51 6.62 10.60 -21.99
CA LYS A 51 6.91 10.19 -23.39
C LYS A 51 5.79 10.54 -24.37
N PHE A 52 4.57 10.66 -23.88
CA PHE A 52 3.38 11.03 -24.63
C PHE A 52 2.98 12.49 -24.41
N LYS A 53 3.79 13.29 -23.71
CA LYS A 53 3.52 14.73 -23.48
C LYS A 53 3.27 15.48 -24.78
N ASP A 54 4.00 15.11 -25.83
CA ASP A 54 3.91 15.74 -27.15
C ASP A 54 3.08 14.89 -28.14
N LEU A 55 2.45 13.80 -27.68
CA LEU A 55 1.59 12.97 -28.52
C LEU A 55 0.28 13.72 -28.80
N THR A 56 0.19 14.31 -29.99
CA THR A 56 -1.08 14.87 -30.49
C THR A 56 -1.78 13.81 -31.33
N ILE A 57 -2.91 13.30 -30.84
CA ILE A 57 -3.73 12.34 -31.59
C ILE A 57 -4.51 13.12 -32.67
N ASN A 58 -4.25 12.79 -33.93
CA ASN A 58 -4.97 13.38 -35.06
C ASN A 58 -6.29 12.62 -35.31
N PHE A 59 -7.41 13.24 -34.95
CA PHE A 59 -8.75 12.67 -35.11
C PHE A 59 -9.37 12.90 -36.49
N LEU A 60 -8.69 13.57 -37.43
CA LEU A 60 -9.19 13.79 -38.80
C LEU A 60 -9.47 12.48 -39.55
N ILE A 61 -8.83 11.39 -39.15
CA ILE A 61 -9.12 10.05 -39.68
C ILE A 61 -10.57 9.61 -39.41
N LEU A 62 -11.17 10.08 -38.31
CA LEU A 62 -12.56 9.77 -37.96
C LEU A 62 -13.57 10.54 -38.83
N ASP A 63 -13.12 11.55 -39.58
CA ASP A 63 -13.99 12.32 -40.46
C ASP A 63 -14.26 11.67 -41.81
N ASP A 64 -13.47 10.66 -42.17
CA ASP A 64 -13.63 9.88 -43.38
C ASP A 64 -14.90 9.01 -43.30
N SER A 65 -15.66 8.96 -44.39
CA SER A 65 -16.95 8.26 -44.45
C SER A 65 -16.81 6.77 -44.12
N ARG A 66 -15.65 6.16 -44.39
CA ARG A 66 -15.36 4.76 -44.05
C ARG A 66 -15.35 4.52 -42.54
N PHE A 67 -14.93 5.52 -41.74
CA PHE A 67 -14.95 5.46 -40.28
C PHE A 67 -16.34 5.74 -39.71
N LYS A 68 -17.09 6.66 -40.33
CA LYS A 68 -18.47 6.99 -39.96
C LYS A 68 -19.47 5.87 -40.27
N GLU A 69 -19.20 5.08 -41.29
CA GLU A 69 -20.04 3.95 -41.70
C GLU A 69 -19.97 2.75 -40.75
N LEU A 70 -19.07 2.76 -39.74
CA LEU A 70 -18.84 1.64 -38.80
C LEU A 70 -18.71 0.27 -39.51
N ARG A 71 -18.33 0.29 -40.79
CA ARG A 71 -18.13 -0.89 -41.63
C ARG A 71 -16.80 -1.54 -41.25
N VAL A 72 -16.83 -2.19 -40.10
CA VAL A 72 -15.86 -3.16 -39.59
C VAL A 72 -14.43 -2.60 -39.43
N PHE A 73 -14.16 -2.01 -38.26
CA PHE A 73 -12.80 -1.98 -37.67
C PHE A 73 -12.64 -3.09 -36.62
N GLY A 74 -13.36 -4.20 -36.82
CA GLY A 74 -13.52 -5.29 -35.88
C GLY A 74 -12.94 -6.62 -36.34
N GLU A 75 -11.95 -6.61 -37.23
CA GLU A 75 -11.04 -7.75 -37.38
C GLU A 75 -9.62 -7.19 -37.39
N SER A 76 -9.14 -6.79 -36.20
CA SER A 76 -7.70 -6.79 -35.98
C SER A 76 -7.22 -8.20 -36.33
N PRO A 77 -6.30 -8.38 -37.29
CA PRO A 77 -5.82 -9.69 -37.68
C PRO A 77 -4.84 -10.17 -36.59
N VAL A 78 -5.36 -10.40 -35.39
CA VAL A 78 -4.62 -11.11 -34.36
C VAL A 78 -4.56 -12.54 -34.86
N LYS A 79 -3.41 -12.95 -35.38
CA LYS A 79 -3.14 -14.38 -35.59
C LYS A 79 -3.21 -15.03 -34.21
N PRO A 80 -4.25 -15.80 -33.87
CA PRO A 80 -4.35 -16.38 -32.55
C PRO A 80 -3.21 -17.38 -32.42
N GLY A 81 -2.39 -17.26 -31.38
CA GLY A 81 -1.49 -18.33 -30.99
C GLY A 81 -2.29 -19.59 -30.62
N VAL A 82 -1.61 -20.73 -30.51
CA VAL A 82 -2.21 -22.07 -30.30
C VAL A 82 -3.13 -22.16 -29.05
N THR A 83 -3.08 -21.16 -28.18
CA THR A 83 -3.77 -21.10 -26.87
C THR A 83 -4.80 -19.97 -26.72
N GLY A 84 -5.13 -19.21 -27.78
CA GLY A 84 -6.11 -18.12 -27.70
C GLY A 84 -7.55 -18.58 -27.99
N LYS A 85 -8.52 -18.21 -27.13
CA LYS A 85 -9.95 -18.36 -27.46
C LYS A 85 -10.27 -17.56 -28.71
N ARG A 86 -10.85 -18.24 -29.70
CA ARG A 86 -11.26 -17.64 -30.98
C ARG A 86 -12.44 -16.67 -30.85
N ASP A 87 -13.21 -16.80 -29.76
CA ASP A 87 -14.30 -15.90 -29.39
C ASP A 87 -14.17 -15.58 -27.90
N ILE A 88 -14.01 -14.28 -27.59
CA ILE A 88 -13.84 -13.76 -26.22
C ILE A 88 -15.18 -13.49 -25.52
N PHE A 89 -16.30 -13.60 -26.24
CA PHE A 89 -17.65 -13.41 -25.71
C PHE A 89 -18.46 -14.71 -25.66
N ALA A 90 -17.87 -15.84 -26.09
CA ALA A 90 -18.48 -17.15 -25.88
C ALA A 90 -18.56 -17.47 -24.37
N PRO A 91 -19.73 -17.88 -23.86
CA PRO A 91 -19.92 -18.10 -22.42
C PRO A 91 -19.10 -19.28 -21.87
N PHE A 92 -18.50 -20.13 -22.72
CA PHE A 92 -17.66 -21.27 -22.33
C PHE A 92 -16.48 -21.46 -23.28
#